data_AF-A0A418IDW0-F1
#
_entry.id   AF-A0A418IDW0-F1
#
_cell.length_a   1.000
_cell.length_b   1.000
_cell.length_c   1.000
_cell.angle_alpha   90.00
_cell.angle_beta   90.00
_cell.angle_gamma   90.00
#
_symmetry.space_group_name_H-M   'P 1'
#
loop_
_entity.id
_entity.type
_entity.pdbx_description
1 polymer ?
#
loop_
_entity_poly.entity_id
_entity_poly.type
_entity_poly.pdbx_seq_one_letter_code
_entity_poly.pdbx_strand_id
1 'polypeptide(L)'
;MKEYDSNLKKIEQKVETLKSKSVSDYVESYNQIENDIVEQKNLIRNDLMPKNRQEDERIREIADKIHLHIRTGLETYSSVDDILSYLEPAFQRSKVDKTYGRALVLLEENMVIEQIKHKFKDAKYNAYLIILILDKFIELSTEIMPNSYTNILKLEQSYFEIYYDNM
;
A
#
# COMPACT_ATOMS: atom_id res chain seq x y z
N MET A 1 -11.48 1.94 -23.00
CA MET A 1 -10.95 2.31 -21.67
C MET A 1 -11.02 1.05 -20.83
N LYS A 2 -9.92 0.61 -20.19
CA LYS A 2 -10.03 -0.53 -19.26
C LYS A 2 -10.92 -0.10 -18.09
N GLU A 3 -11.72 -1.01 -17.54
CA GLU A 3 -12.64 -0.75 -16.43
C GLU A 3 -11.94 -0.02 -15.26
N TYR A 4 -10.66 -0.34 -15.03
CA TYR A 4 -9.81 0.29 -14.04
C TYR A 4 -9.67 1.80 -14.16
N ASP A 5 -9.50 2.32 -15.38
CA ASP A 5 -9.27 3.76 -15.59
C ASP A 5 -10.54 4.57 -15.26
N SER A 6 -11.72 3.97 -15.45
CA SER A 6 -13.00 4.59 -15.13
C SER A 6 -13.23 4.61 -13.62
N ASN A 7 -12.94 3.50 -12.93
CA ASN A 7 -13.12 3.41 -11.49
C ASN A 7 -12.11 4.29 -10.74
N LEU A 8 -10.84 4.28 -11.17
CA LEU A 8 -9.80 5.14 -10.59
C LEU A 8 -10.23 6.61 -10.60
N LYS A 9 -10.71 7.14 -11.74
CA LYS A 9 -11.20 8.53 -11.83
C LYS A 9 -12.34 8.85 -10.88
N LYS A 10 -13.25 7.90 -10.63
CA LYS A 10 -14.34 8.09 -9.67
C LYS A 10 -13.80 8.17 -8.25
N ILE A 11 -12.83 7.32 -7.90
CA ILE A 11 -12.19 7.33 -6.58
C ILE A 11 -11.39 8.63 -6.39
N GLU A 12 -10.63 9.06 -7.41
CA GLU A 12 -9.92 10.36 -7.43
C GLU A 12 -10.87 11.51 -7.13
N GLN A 13 -12.03 11.56 -7.81
CA GLN A 13 -13.04 12.59 -7.55
C GLN A 13 -13.56 12.55 -6.11
N LYS A 14 -13.78 11.37 -5.53
CA LYS A 14 -14.21 11.23 -4.14
C LYS A 14 -13.14 11.73 -3.16
N VAL A 15 -11.88 11.36 -3.37
CA VAL A 15 -10.73 11.81 -2.58
C VAL A 15 -10.60 13.33 -2.61
N GLU A 16 -10.75 13.95 -3.79
CA GLU A 16 -10.71 15.42 -3.92
C GLU A 16 -11.78 16.12 -3.07
N THR A 17 -12.95 15.50 -2.87
CA THR A 17 -14.00 16.08 -2.03
C THR A 17 -13.66 16.11 -0.53
N LEU A 18 -12.58 15.43 -0.11
CA LEU A 18 -12.16 15.35 1.30
C LEU A 18 -11.23 16.48 1.72
N LYS A 19 -10.60 17.22 0.80
CA LYS A 19 -9.53 18.22 1.08
C LYS A 19 -9.87 19.31 2.11
N SER A 20 -11.13 19.49 2.48
CA SER A 20 -11.57 20.48 3.48
C SER A 20 -12.59 19.91 4.46
N LYS A 21 -12.62 18.57 4.62
CA LYS A 21 -13.58 17.86 5.46
C LYS A 21 -12.84 17.20 6.62
N SER A 22 -13.18 17.59 7.85
CA SER A 22 -12.67 16.98 9.07
C SER A 22 -12.96 15.48 9.07
N VAL A 23 -12.01 14.68 9.58
CA VAL A 23 -12.22 13.23 9.68
C VAL A 23 -13.39 12.91 10.62
N SER A 24 -13.54 13.66 11.72
CA SER A 24 -14.58 13.44 12.74
C SER A 24 -16.00 13.56 12.20
N ASP A 25 -16.25 14.50 11.29
CA ASP A 25 -17.60 14.79 10.80
C ASP A 25 -17.95 13.94 9.55
N TYR A 26 -16.95 13.32 8.93
CA TYR A 26 -17.07 12.58 7.67
C TYR A 26 -16.49 11.16 7.73
N VAL A 27 -16.42 10.53 8.91
CA VAL A 27 -15.85 9.19 9.12
C VAL A 27 -16.33 8.16 8.10
N GLU A 28 -17.64 8.11 7.82
CA GLU A 28 -18.20 7.17 6.84
C GLU A 28 -17.66 7.39 5.43
N SER A 29 -17.47 8.66 5.02
CA SER A 29 -16.91 8.98 3.71
C SER A 29 -15.44 8.58 3.61
N TYR A 30 -14.65 8.83 4.65
CA TYR A 30 -13.25 8.41 4.70
C TYR A 30 -13.12 6.89 4.62
N ASN A 31 -13.90 6.15 5.41
CA ASN A 31 -13.89 4.68 5.42
C ASN A 31 -14.35 4.11 4.06
N GLN A 32 -15.39 4.69 3.45
CA GLN A 32 -15.86 4.25 2.15
C GLN A 32 -14.80 4.45 1.06
N ILE A 33 -14.14 5.60 1.05
CA ILE A 33 -13.13 5.92 0.04
C ILE A 33 -11.90 5.01 0.19
N GLU A 34 -11.48 4.73 1.43
CA GLU A 34 -10.40 3.78 1.68
C GLU A 34 -10.76 2.37 1.17
N ASN A 35 -11.99 1.91 1.45
CA ASN A 35 -12.50 0.63 0.96
C ASN A 35 -12.53 0.59 -0.58
N ASP A 36 -12.99 1.67 -1.23
CA ASP A 36 -13.00 1.76 -2.70
C ASP A 36 -11.57 1.63 -3.27
N ILE A 37 -10.58 2.25 -2.62
CA ILE A 37 -9.15 2.14 -2.99
C ILE A 37 -8.69 0.69 -2.86
N VAL A 38 -8.98 0.04 -1.72
CA VAL A 38 -8.61 -1.36 -1.46
C VAL A 38 -9.26 -2.32 -2.47
N GLU A 39 -10.55 -2.14 -2.75
CA GLU A 39 -11.28 -2.93 -3.75
C GLU A 39 -10.66 -2.76 -5.14
N GLN A 40 -10.36 -1.53 -5.54
CA GLN A 40 -9.72 -1.25 -6.82
C GLN A 40 -8.32 -1.88 -6.92
N LYS A 41 -7.53 -1.84 -5.82
CA LYS A 41 -6.25 -2.56 -5.75
C LYS A 41 -6.44 -4.06 -5.93
N ASN A 42 -7.42 -4.66 -5.24
CA ASN A 42 -7.70 -6.10 -5.34
C ASN A 42 -8.15 -6.52 -6.74
N LEU A 43 -8.98 -5.70 -7.40
CA LEU A 43 -9.38 -5.94 -8.79
C LEU A 43 -8.18 -5.96 -9.74
N ILE A 44 -7.25 -5.01 -9.60
CA ILE A 44 -6.04 -4.98 -10.42
C ILE A 44 -5.11 -6.15 -10.07
N ARG A 45 -4.93 -6.47 -8.78
CA ARG A 45 -4.10 -7.60 -8.33
C ARG A 45 -4.59 -8.93 -8.87
N ASN A 46 -5.89 -9.19 -8.82
CA ASN A 46 -6.47 -10.44 -9.30
C ASN A 46 -6.12 -10.71 -10.77
N ASP A 47 -6.07 -9.67 -11.60
CA ASP A 47 -5.65 -9.77 -13.00
C ASP A 47 -4.13 -9.97 -13.17
N LEU A 48 -3.33 -9.53 -12.20
CA LEU A 48 -1.87 -9.62 -12.20
C LEU A 48 -1.31 -10.87 -11.52
N MET A 49 -2.13 -11.59 -10.74
CA MET A 49 -1.74 -12.84 -10.10
C MET A 49 -1.40 -13.91 -11.17
N PRO A 50 -0.41 -14.77 -10.91
CA PRO A 50 -0.10 -15.86 -11.84
C PRO A 50 -1.30 -16.78 -12.03
N LYS A 51 -1.60 -17.11 -13.30
CA LYS A 51 -2.67 -18.08 -13.62
C LYS A 51 -2.19 -19.53 -13.49
N ASN A 52 -0.88 -19.74 -13.52
CA ASN A 52 -0.26 -21.04 -13.28
C ASN A 52 -0.14 -21.28 -11.78
N ARG A 53 -0.69 -22.40 -11.30
CA ARG A 53 -0.62 -22.84 -9.91
C ARG A 53 0.80 -22.87 -9.34
N GLN A 54 1.78 -23.37 -10.10
CA GLN A 54 3.16 -23.46 -9.62
C GLN A 54 3.77 -22.07 -9.38
N GLU A 55 3.46 -21.12 -10.26
CA GLU A 55 3.93 -19.74 -10.07
C GLU A 55 3.19 -19.07 -8.92
N ASP A 56 1.88 -19.25 -8.80
CA ASP A 56 1.07 -18.73 -7.67
C ASP A 56 1.60 -19.24 -6.32
N GLU A 57 1.82 -20.54 -6.18
CA GLU A 57 2.41 -21.15 -4.98
C GLU A 57 3.79 -20.54 -4.67
N ARG A 58 4.64 -20.38 -5.69
CA ARG A 58 5.97 -19.78 -5.53
C ARG A 58 5.91 -18.34 -5.03
N ILE A 59 5.01 -17.48 -5.54
CA ILE A 59 4.92 -16.09 -5.06
C ILE A 59 4.38 -16.06 -3.62
N ARG A 60 3.44 -16.95 -3.27
CA ARG A 60 2.90 -17.04 -1.90
C ARG A 60 3.96 -17.46 -0.89
N GLU A 61 4.77 -18.47 -1.20
CA GLU A 61 5.89 -18.87 -0.33
C GLU A 61 6.90 -17.74 -0.11
N ILE A 62 7.11 -16.90 -1.12
CA ILE A 62 7.98 -15.72 -0.99
C ILE A 62 7.29 -14.65 -0.12
N ALA A 63 6.01 -14.41 -0.35
CA ALA A 63 5.21 -13.48 0.43
C ALA A 63 5.17 -13.87 1.91
N ASP A 64 4.98 -15.14 2.27
CA ASP A 64 5.01 -15.60 3.66
C ASP A 64 6.32 -15.24 4.38
N LYS A 65 7.45 -15.33 3.67
CA LYS A 65 8.77 -14.95 4.21
C LYS A 65 8.89 -13.44 4.35
N ILE A 66 8.41 -12.69 3.37
CA ILE A 66 8.35 -11.23 3.41
C ILE A 66 7.46 -10.77 4.57
N HIS A 67 6.29 -11.36 4.71
CA HIS A 67 5.32 -11.11 5.77
C HIS A 67 5.96 -11.24 7.14
N LEU A 68 6.65 -12.36 7.38
CA LEU A 68 7.36 -12.60 8.64
C LEU A 68 8.44 -11.53 8.88
N HIS A 69 9.20 -11.18 7.84
CA HIS A 69 10.23 -10.15 7.93
C HIS A 69 9.63 -8.80 8.30
N ILE A 70 8.56 -8.38 7.60
CA ILE A 70 7.84 -7.12 7.84
C ILE A 70 7.30 -7.06 9.26
N ARG A 71 6.58 -8.11 9.68
CA ARG A 71 6.03 -8.20 11.03
C ARG A 71 7.13 -8.08 12.08
N THR A 72 8.26 -8.76 11.88
CA THR A 72 9.41 -8.66 12.79
C THR A 72 9.92 -7.22 12.89
N GLY A 73 10.01 -6.50 11.77
CA GLY A 73 10.42 -5.09 11.77
C GLY A 73 9.44 -4.20 12.54
N LEU A 74 8.14 -4.35 12.26
CA LEU A 74 7.10 -3.59 12.93
C LEU A 74 6.98 -3.94 14.43
N GLU A 75 7.26 -5.16 14.86
CA GLU A 75 7.18 -5.55 16.27
C GLU A 75 8.45 -5.16 17.07
N THR A 76 9.62 -5.29 16.44
CA THR A 76 10.92 -5.13 17.13
C THR A 76 11.29 -3.66 17.34
N TYR A 77 11.04 -2.82 16.35
CA TYR A 77 11.52 -1.44 16.36
C TYR A 77 10.45 -0.47 16.84
N SER A 78 10.90 0.61 17.49
CA SER A 78 10.03 1.60 18.13
C SER A 78 10.18 3.01 17.55
N SER A 79 11.03 3.19 16.54
CA SER A 79 11.19 4.43 15.80
C SER A 79 10.87 4.18 14.31
N VAL A 80 10.43 5.23 13.61
CA VAL A 80 10.16 5.15 12.17
C VAL A 80 11.46 4.85 11.39
N ASP A 81 12.56 5.51 11.76
CA ASP A 81 13.84 5.38 11.05
C ASP A 81 14.43 3.96 11.17
N ASP A 82 14.31 3.33 12.34
CA ASP A 82 14.79 1.96 12.54
C ASP A 82 13.95 0.95 11.76
N ILE A 83 12.62 1.13 11.74
CA ILE A 83 11.72 0.30 10.93
C ILE A 83 12.09 0.39 9.45
N LEU A 84 12.25 1.61 8.93
CA LEU A 84 12.61 1.82 7.53
C LEU A 84 13.97 1.23 7.19
N SER A 85 14.97 1.47 8.03
CA SER A 85 16.33 0.93 7.86
C SER A 85 16.32 -0.60 7.83
N TYR A 86 15.48 -1.22 8.66
CA TYR A 86 15.34 -2.67 8.69
C TYR A 86 14.59 -3.24 7.46
N LEU A 87 13.59 -2.54 6.95
CA LEU A 87 12.80 -2.99 5.78
C LEU A 87 13.49 -2.68 4.43
N GLU A 88 14.42 -1.71 4.40
CA GLU A 88 15.11 -1.28 3.18
C GLU A 88 15.72 -2.44 2.37
N PRO A 89 16.39 -3.45 2.96
CA PRO A 89 16.92 -4.59 2.21
C PRO A 89 15.85 -5.36 1.44
N ALA A 90 14.62 -5.47 1.96
CA ALA A 90 13.53 -6.14 1.27
C ALA A 90 13.09 -5.36 0.02
N PHE A 91 13.01 -4.03 0.10
CA PHE A 91 12.70 -3.18 -1.05
C PHE A 91 13.84 -3.17 -2.08
N GLN A 92 15.10 -3.10 -1.65
CA GLN A 92 16.26 -3.15 -2.56
C GLN A 92 16.34 -4.50 -3.29
N ARG A 93 16.12 -5.61 -2.58
CA ARG A 93 16.04 -6.92 -3.20
C ARG A 93 14.92 -7.00 -4.24
N SER A 94 13.78 -6.37 -3.96
CA SER A 94 12.60 -6.38 -4.85
C SER A 94 12.85 -5.72 -6.20
N LYS A 95 13.78 -4.76 -6.28
CA LYS A 95 14.20 -4.13 -7.55
C LYS A 95 15.04 -5.07 -8.41
N VAL A 96 15.82 -5.95 -7.79
CA VAL A 96 16.70 -6.91 -8.47
C VAL A 96 15.96 -8.20 -8.82
N ASP A 97 15.23 -8.77 -7.86
CA ASP A 97 14.44 -9.98 -8.01
C ASP A 97 12.97 -9.62 -8.23
N LYS A 98 12.55 -9.56 -9.50
CA LYS A 98 11.18 -9.19 -9.87
C LYS A 98 10.11 -10.14 -9.31
N THR A 99 10.43 -11.42 -9.09
CA THR A 99 9.47 -12.35 -8.47
C THR A 99 9.28 -11.98 -7.00
N TYR A 100 10.37 -11.67 -6.29
CA TYR A 100 10.32 -11.17 -4.92
C TYR A 100 9.56 -9.84 -4.83
N GLY A 101 9.85 -8.89 -5.71
CA GLY A 101 9.15 -7.61 -5.75
C GLY A 101 7.67 -7.75 -6.07
N ARG A 102 7.28 -8.64 -7.00
CA ARG A 102 5.86 -8.91 -7.26
C ARG A 102 5.16 -9.52 -6.06
N ALA A 103 5.80 -10.43 -5.32
CA ALA A 103 5.24 -10.96 -4.09
C ALA A 103 5.02 -9.85 -3.05
N LEU A 104 6.01 -8.98 -2.84
CA LEU A 104 5.92 -7.84 -1.94
C LEU A 104 4.75 -6.90 -2.31
N VAL A 105 4.62 -6.51 -3.57
CA VAL A 105 3.58 -5.56 -4.01
C VAL A 105 2.19 -6.19 -4.09
N LEU A 106 2.05 -7.42 -4.61
CA LEU A 106 0.73 -8.02 -4.85
C LEU A 106 0.10 -8.60 -3.58
N LEU A 107 0.91 -9.08 -2.64
CA LEU A 107 0.40 -9.83 -1.49
C LEU A 107 0.58 -9.10 -0.16
N GLU A 108 1.66 -8.35 0.02
CA GLU A 108 1.99 -7.77 1.33
C GLU A 108 1.61 -6.30 1.48
N GLU A 109 1.58 -5.52 0.40
CA GLU A 109 1.43 -4.06 0.46
C GLU A 109 0.24 -3.59 1.33
N ASN A 110 -0.98 -4.08 1.10
CA ASN A 110 -2.12 -3.69 1.96
C ASN A 110 -1.91 -4.07 3.42
N MET A 111 -1.39 -5.27 3.67
CA MET A 111 -1.21 -5.79 5.03
C MET A 111 -0.18 -4.96 5.80
N VAL A 112 0.83 -4.43 5.11
CA VAL A 112 1.82 -3.52 5.69
C VAL A 112 1.14 -2.23 6.14
N ILE A 113 0.37 -1.60 5.26
CA ILE A 113 -0.33 -0.35 5.56
C ILE A 113 -1.29 -0.52 6.74
N GLU A 114 -2.09 -1.59 6.75
CA GLU A 114 -3.00 -1.91 7.86
C GLU A 114 -2.28 -2.06 9.21
N GLN A 115 -1.13 -2.74 9.23
CA GLN A 115 -0.35 -2.89 10.46
C GLN A 115 0.24 -1.56 10.95
N ILE A 116 0.66 -0.69 10.04
CA ILE A 116 1.26 0.60 10.40
C ILE A 116 0.23 1.56 11.00
N LYS A 117 -1.03 1.56 10.54
CA LYS A 117 -2.10 2.44 11.06
C LYS A 117 -2.25 2.38 12.58
N HIS A 118 -1.89 1.25 13.19
CA HIS A 118 -2.02 1.00 14.62
C HIS A 118 -0.68 0.84 15.36
N LYS A 119 0.45 1.13 14.69
CA LYS A 119 1.79 0.87 15.24
C LYS A 119 2.16 1.81 16.38
N PHE A 120 1.98 3.11 16.19
CA PHE A 120 2.31 4.15 17.15
C PHE A 120 1.05 4.71 17.80
N LYS A 121 1.18 5.13 19.07
CA LYS A 121 0.09 5.82 19.79
C LYS A 121 -0.23 7.19 19.20
N ASP A 122 0.79 7.87 18.71
CA ASP A 122 0.65 9.17 18.06
C ASP A 122 0.49 8.95 16.55
N ALA A 123 -0.67 9.37 16.04
CA ALA A 123 -1.07 9.22 14.65
C ALA A 123 -0.08 9.88 13.68
N LYS A 124 0.65 10.91 14.11
CA LYS A 124 1.67 11.58 13.28
C LYS A 124 2.78 10.62 12.84
N TYR A 125 3.22 9.71 13.71
CA TYR A 125 4.26 8.74 13.34
C TYR A 125 3.70 7.62 12.45
N ASN A 126 2.43 7.24 12.61
CA ASN A 126 1.77 6.31 11.69
C ASN A 126 1.67 6.93 10.30
N ALA A 127 1.22 8.19 10.22
CA ALA A 127 1.15 8.96 8.98
C ALA A 127 2.52 9.01 8.28
N TYR A 128 3.55 9.43 9.02
CA TYR A 128 4.91 9.54 8.48
C TYR A 128 5.43 8.20 7.94
N LEU A 129 5.24 7.10 8.69
CA LEU A 129 5.67 5.78 8.23
C LEU A 129 4.84 5.26 7.03
N ILE A 130 3.52 5.48 7.00
CA ILE A 130 2.66 5.11 5.86
C ILE A 130 3.14 5.80 4.58
N ILE A 131 3.37 7.11 4.62
CA ILE A 131 3.78 7.87 3.44
C ILE A 131 5.12 7.36 2.89
N LEU A 132 6.11 7.13 3.77
CA LEU A 132 7.43 6.63 3.36
C LEU A 132 7.39 5.21 2.81
N ILE A 133 6.54 4.35 3.38
CA ILE A 133 6.36 2.99 2.87
C ILE A 133 5.63 3.01 1.53
N LEU A 134 4.63 3.86 1.35
CA LEU A 134 3.95 4.05 0.07
C LEU A 134 4.91 4.61 -0.99
N ASP A 135 5.82 5.53 -0.64
CA ASP A 135 6.88 5.97 -1.57
C ASP A 135 7.71 4.79 -2.07
N LYS A 136 8.11 3.88 -1.18
CA LYS A 136 8.87 2.67 -1.54
C LYS A 136 8.05 1.72 -2.42
N PHE A 137 6.76 1.55 -2.14
CA PHE A 137 5.87 0.76 -2.99
C PHE A 137 5.63 1.40 -4.35
N ILE A 138 5.48 2.71 -4.44
CA ILE A 138 5.31 3.46 -5.69
C ILE A 138 6.58 3.38 -6.54
N GLU A 139 7.75 3.58 -5.93
CA GLU A 139 9.05 3.42 -6.59
C GLU A 139 9.17 2.01 -7.19
N LEU A 140 8.99 0.98 -6.37
CA LEU A 140 9.04 -0.42 -6.80
C LEU A 140 7.99 -0.72 -7.88
N SER A 141 6.76 -0.26 -7.70
CA SER A 141 5.66 -0.46 -8.65
C SER A 141 5.97 0.16 -10.01
N THR A 142 6.59 1.35 -10.04
CA THR A 142 6.99 2.00 -11.29
C THR A 142 7.97 1.15 -12.09
N GLU A 143 8.81 0.35 -11.43
CA GLU A 143 9.78 -0.51 -12.09
C GLU A 143 9.20 -1.84 -12.59
N ILE A 144 8.23 -2.43 -11.86
CA ILE A 144 7.82 -3.84 -12.07
C ILE A 144 6.33 -4.07 -12.32
N MET A 145 5.48 -3.05 -12.16
CA MET A 145 4.02 -3.15 -12.28
C MET A 145 3.46 -2.28 -13.42
N PRO A 146 2.24 -2.56 -13.90
CA PRO A 146 1.57 -1.65 -14.81
C PRO A 146 1.20 -0.33 -14.13
N ASN A 147 1.15 0.73 -14.92
CA ASN A 147 0.76 2.08 -14.48
C ASN A 147 -0.57 2.12 -13.71
N SER A 148 -1.52 1.24 -14.03
CA SER A 148 -2.80 1.17 -13.31
C SER A 148 -2.61 0.87 -11.82
N TYR A 149 -1.65 0.01 -11.46
CA TYR A 149 -1.35 -0.29 -10.06
C TYR A 149 -0.55 0.84 -9.40
N THR A 150 0.42 1.40 -10.11
CA THR A 150 1.19 2.55 -9.61
C THR A 150 0.30 3.76 -9.33
N ASN A 151 -0.69 4.02 -10.19
CA ASN A 151 -1.59 5.16 -10.03
C ASN A 151 -2.54 5.00 -8.84
N ILE A 152 -3.04 3.78 -8.57
CA ILE A 152 -3.88 3.56 -7.37
C ILE A 152 -3.06 3.68 -6.08
N LEU A 153 -1.78 3.30 -6.07
CA LEU A 153 -0.89 3.54 -4.93
C LEU A 153 -0.65 5.04 -4.70
N LYS A 154 -0.44 5.82 -5.77
CA LYS A 154 -0.33 7.28 -5.66
C LYS A 154 -1.60 7.92 -5.10
N LEU A 155 -2.77 7.43 -5.54
CA LEU A 155 -4.04 7.89 -5.03
C LEU A 155 -4.22 7.55 -3.54
N GLU A 156 -3.82 6.35 -3.12
CA GLU A 156 -3.82 5.96 -1.72
C GLU A 156 -2.90 6.83 -0.86
N GLN A 157 -1.70 7.15 -1.36
CA GLN A 157 -0.80 8.09 -0.69
C GLN A 157 -1.47 9.45 -0.50
N SER A 158 -2.04 10.03 -1.57
CA SER A 158 -2.77 11.30 -1.47
C SER A 158 -3.99 11.22 -0.55
N TYR A 159 -4.69 10.09 -0.50
CA TYR A 159 -5.77 9.86 0.45
C TYR A 159 -5.27 9.93 1.89
N PHE A 160 -4.16 9.26 2.22
CA PHE A 160 -3.61 9.29 3.57
C PHE A 160 -3.05 10.67 3.95
N GLU A 161 -2.41 11.39 3.03
CA GLU A 161 -2.00 12.78 3.25
C GLU A 161 -3.21 13.63 3.68
N ILE A 162 -4.31 13.57 2.91
CA ILE A 162 -5.55 14.30 3.22
C ILE A 162 -6.17 13.83 4.54
N TYR A 163 -6.21 12.51 4.78
CA TYR A 163 -6.77 11.95 6.01
C TYR A 163 -6.05 12.53 7.24
N TYR A 164 -4.72 12.46 7.25
CA TYR A 164 -3.93 12.91 8.40
C TYR A 164 -3.84 14.43 8.54
N ASP A 165 -3.92 15.19 7.44
CA ASP A 165 -4.01 16.66 7.49
C ASP A 165 -5.35 17.13 8.09
N ASN A 166 -6.40 16.30 7.99
CA ASN A 166 -7.75 16.60 8.45
C ASN A 166 -8.16 15.91 9.78
N MET A 167 -7.22 15.19 10.43
CA MET A 167 -7.38 14.64 11.78
C MET A 167 -7.19 15.71 12.86
#